data_AF-A0A7G1I8W2-F1
#
_entry.id   AF-A0A7G1I8W2-F1
#
_cell.length_a   1.000
_cell.length_b   1.000
_cell.length_c   1.000
_cell.angle_alpha   90.00
_cell.angle_beta   90.00
_cell.angle_gamma   90.00
#
_symmetry.space_group_name_H-M   'P 1'
#
loop_
_entity.id
_entity.type
_entity.pdbx_description
1 polymer ?
#
loop_
_entity_poly.entity_id
_entity_poly.type
_entity_poly.pdbx_seq_one_letter_code
_entity_poly.pdbx_strand_id
1 'polypeptide(L)'
;MIGWGSSYGPIGEACRRARRKGIKVAHAHLRYLSPLPANLGDVLRRYPQVVAPEMNLGQLALVLRGKYLVDIQSVTKVQGLSFLADEIGRVIRAALGGTLAEIEQDKTMVAKLGAAPLERELSNDRRRAPVGRRPPARDQAMRRSGAHD
;
A
#
# COMPACT_ATOMS: atom_id res chain seq x y z
N MET A 1 -9.49 15.81 3.93
CA MET A 1 -9.45 14.39 3.53
C MET A 1 -10.13 14.22 2.19
N ILE A 2 -9.48 13.58 1.22
CA ILE A 2 -10.04 13.20 -0.08
C ILE A 2 -10.03 11.68 -0.20
N GLY A 3 -11.08 11.09 -0.76
CA GLY A 3 -11.18 9.63 -0.91
C GLY A 3 -12.02 9.20 -2.10
N TRP A 4 -12.00 7.90 -2.35
CA TRP A 4 -12.71 7.21 -3.44
C TRP A 4 -13.12 5.80 -2.98
N GLY A 5 -14.31 5.35 -3.36
CA GLY A 5 -14.76 3.98 -3.13
C GLY A 5 -14.86 3.62 -1.65
N SER A 6 -14.31 2.46 -1.27
CA SER A 6 -14.49 1.85 0.05
C SER A 6 -13.90 2.65 1.22
N SER A 7 -13.11 3.69 0.98
CA SER A 7 -12.63 4.60 2.03
C SER A 7 -13.69 5.60 2.52
N TYR A 8 -14.88 5.67 1.89
CA TYR A 8 -15.96 6.59 2.27
C TYR A 8 -16.33 6.52 3.75
N GLY A 9 -16.66 5.33 4.24
CA GLY A 9 -17.13 5.09 5.60
C GLY A 9 -16.08 5.47 6.66
N PRO A 10 -14.88 4.88 6.60
CA PRO A 10 -13.81 5.18 7.56
C PRO A 10 -13.41 6.65 7.61
N ILE A 11 -13.28 7.31 6.44
CA ILE A 11 -12.93 8.74 6.38
C ILE A 11 -14.07 9.60 6.93
N GLY A 12 -15.31 9.30 6.53
CA GLY A 12 -16.49 10.03 6.99
C GLY A 12 -16.66 9.98 8.50
N GLU A 13 -16.54 8.78 9.08
CA GLU A 13 -16.59 8.56 10.53
C GLU A 13 -15.50 9.33 11.27
N ALA A 14 -14.24 9.20 10.82
CA ALA A 14 -13.12 9.86 11.45
C ALA A 14 -13.23 11.39 11.40
N CYS A 15 -13.65 11.94 10.25
CA CYS A 15 -13.90 13.38 10.11
C CYS A 15 -15.04 13.84 11.04
N ARG A 16 -16.11 13.04 11.19
CA ARG A 16 -17.21 13.35 12.12
C ARG A 16 -16.72 13.35 13.57
N ARG A 17 -15.93 12.36 13.98
CA ARG A 17 -15.30 12.28 15.31
C ARG A 17 -14.37 13.46 15.56
N ALA A 18 -13.54 13.82 14.58
CA ALA A 18 -12.61 14.95 14.68
C ALA A 18 -13.36 16.29 14.83
N ARG A 19 -14.39 16.54 14.02
CA ARG A 19 -15.22 17.77 14.14
C ARG A 19 -15.90 17.89 15.50
N ARG A 20 -16.38 16.78 16.09
CA ARG A 20 -16.92 16.79 17.47
C ARG A 20 -15.90 17.21 18.53
N LYS A 21 -14.60 17.09 18.24
CA LYS A 21 -13.50 17.54 19.10
C LYS A 21 -12.99 18.94 18.74
N GLY A 22 -13.75 19.71 17.95
CA GLY A 22 -13.36 21.07 17.53
C GLY A 22 -12.32 21.13 16.42
N ILE A 23 -11.91 19.98 15.85
CA ILE A 23 -10.92 19.93 14.78
C ILE A 23 -11.56 20.34 13.46
N LYS A 24 -11.00 21.37 12.81
CA LYS A 24 -11.41 21.83 11.48
C LYS A 24 -10.92 20.86 10.40
N VAL A 25 -11.79 19.93 9.99
CA VAL A 25 -11.50 18.98 8.91
C VAL A 25 -12.65 18.84 7.93
N ALA A 26 -12.33 18.95 6.65
CA ALA A 26 -13.24 18.70 5.53
C ALA A 26 -13.08 17.27 4.98
N HIS A 27 -14.19 16.71 4.54
CA HIS A 27 -14.25 15.43 3.84
C HIS A 27 -14.81 15.65 2.44
N ALA A 28 -14.04 15.32 1.42
CA ALA A 28 -14.48 15.22 0.04
C ALA A 28 -14.37 13.75 -0.39
N HIS A 29 -15.40 13.25 -1.08
CA HIS A 29 -15.42 11.89 -1.59
C HIS A 29 -15.85 11.88 -3.06
N LEU A 30 -15.02 11.29 -3.89
CA LEU A 30 -15.26 11.20 -5.33
C LEU A 30 -16.19 10.02 -5.64
N ARG A 31 -17.22 10.26 -6.46
CA ARG A 31 -18.17 9.23 -6.93
C ARG A 31 -17.77 8.61 -8.27
N TYR A 32 -17.21 9.43 -9.17
CA TYR A 32 -16.66 9.04 -10.47
C TYR A 32 -15.24 9.62 -10.67
N LEU A 33 -14.28 8.82 -11.16
CA LEU A 33 -12.89 9.25 -11.40
C LEU A 33 -12.73 9.89 -12.77
N SER A 34 -13.58 9.49 -13.72
CA SER A 34 -13.56 10.01 -15.09
C SER A 34 -15.00 10.26 -15.56
N PRO A 35 -15.36 11.52 -15.89
CA PRO A 35 -14.57 12.74 -15.70
C PRO A 35 -14.54 13.20 -14.23
N LEU A 36 -13.42 13.71 -13.73
CA LEU A 36 -13.39 14.33 -12.39
C LEU A 36 -14.31 15.57 -12.33
N PRO A 37 -14.87 15.92 -11.14
CA PRO A 37 -15.65 17.14 -10.97
C PRO A 37 -14.89 18.38 -11.41
N ALA A 38 -15.54 19.26 -12.18
CA ALA A 38 -14.91 20.42 -12.81
C ALA A 38 -14.27 21.39 -11.79
N ASN A 39 -14.90 21.57 -10.63
CA ASN A 39 -14.42 22.46 -9.57
C ASN A 39 -13.45 21.79 -8.57
N LEU A 40 -13.07 20.53 -8.77
CA LEU A 40 -12.28 19.78 -7.79
C LEU A 40 -10.93 20.46 -7.51
N GLY A 41 -10.22 20.90 -8.55
CA GLY A 41 -8.94 21.59 -8.39
C GLY A 41 -9.03 22.83 -7.50
N ASP A 42 -10.05 23.66 -7.71
CA ASP A 42 -10.26 24.89 -6.93
C ASP A 42 -10.63 24.59 -5.47
N VAL A 43 -11.42 23.54 -5.24
CA VAL A 43 -11.73 23.08 -3.88
C VAL A 43 -10.45 22.61 -3.19
N LEU A 44 -9.63 21.80 -3.85
CA LEU A 44 -8.40 21.25 -3.27
C LEU A 44 -7.40 22.35 -2.89
N ARG A 45 -7.20 23.37 -3.74
CA ARG A 45 -6.26 24.48 -3.48
C ARG A 45 -6.62 25.37 -2.30
N ARG A 46 -7.89 25.37 -1.86
CA ARG A 46 -8.33 26.15 -0.69
C ARG A 46 -7.87 25.55 0.64
N TYR A 47 -7.41 24.31 0.63
CA TYR A 47 -6.94 23.65 1.84
C TYR A 47 -5.41 23.68 1.87
N PRO A 48 -4.81 24.10 3.00
CA PRO A 48 -3.35 24.11 3.14
C PRO A 48 -2.75 22.70 3.08
N GLN A 49 -3.57 21.69 3.36
CA GLN A 49 -3.14 20.30 3.37
C GLN A 49 -4.26 19.40 2.90
N VAL A 50 -3.95 18.53 1.94
CA VAL A 50 -4.87 17.53 1.41
C VAL A 50 -4.27 16.16 1.63
N VAL A 51 -5.02 15.29 2.31
CA VAL A 51 -4.61 13.92 2.62
C VAL A 51 -5.55 12.92 1.96
N ALA A 52 -4.98 11.93 1.29
CA ALA A 52 -5.68 10.85 0.60
C ALA A 52 -5.38 9.48 1.23
N PRO A 53 -6.23 8.99 2.15
CA PRO A 53 -6.17 7.62 2.63
C PRO A 53 -6.67 6.67 1.53
N GLU A 54 -5.81 5.79 1.07
CA GLU A 54 -6.12 4.88 -0.03
C GLU A 54 -5.60 3.47 0.22
N MET A 55 -6.37 2.48 -0.23
CA MET A 55 -6.08 1.06 0.00
C MET A 55 -5.38 0.44 -1.19
N ASN A 56 -4.43 1.19 -1.72
CA ASN A 56 -3.64 0.90 -2.90
C ASN A 56 -2.28 1.62 -2.72
N LEU A 57 -1.51 1.77 -3.79
CA LEU A 57 -0.15 2.28 -3.76
C LEU A 57 -0.03 3.75 -4.19
N GLY A 58 -1.07 4.57 -4.00
CA GLY A 58 -0.96 6.01 -4.28
C GLY A 58 -1.70 6.49 -5.52
N GLN A 59 -2.57 5.66 -6.12
CA GLN A 59 -3.12 5.92 -7.45
C GLN A 59 -3.99 7.18 -7.50
N LEU A 60 -4.82 7.44 -6.47
CA LEU A 60 -5.64 8.63 -6.43
C LEU A 60 -4.75 9.87 -6.25
N ALA A 61 -3.79 9.81 -5.35
CA ALA A 61 -2.85 10.90 -5.13
C ALA A 61 -2.07 11.23 -6.43
N LEU A 62 -1.62 10.20 -7.16
CA LEU A 62 -0.93 10.37 -8.44
C LEU A 62 -1.79 11.13 -9.47
N VAL A 63 -3.03 10.70 -9.68
CA VAL A 63 -3.95 11.33 -10.64
C VAL A 63 -4.23 12.78 -10.25
N LEU A 64 -4.53 13.03 -8.98
CA LEU A 64 -4.89 14.38 -8.51
C LEU A 64 -3.72 15.35 -8.54
N ARG A 65 -2.51 14.90 -8.16
CA ARG A 65 -1.28 15.70 -8.28
C ARG A 65 -0.99 16.04 -9.74
N GLY A 66 -1.01 15.04 -10.63
CA GLY A 66 -0.74 15.24 -12.05
C GLY A 66 -1.74 16.18 -12.74
N LYS A 67 -3.01 16.14 -12.34
CA LYS A 67 -4.07 16.94 -12.98
C LYS A 67 -4.23 18.35 -12.40
N TYR A 68 -4.03 18.54 -11.09
CA TYR A 68 -4.31 19.83 -10.44
C TYR A 68 -3.09 20.54 -9.85
N LEU A 69 -1.92 19.88 -9.83
CA LEU A 69 -0.68 20.38 -9.23
C LEU A 69 -0.87 20.78 -7.76
N VAL A 70 -1.76 20.09 -7.06
CA VAL A 70 -1.95 20.22 -5.61
C VAL A 70 -1.13 19.14 -4.93
N ASP A 71 -0.41 19.49 -3.87
CA ASP A 71 0.27 18.49 -3.06
C ASP A 71 -0.75 17.64 -2.27
N ILE A 72 -0.92 16.39 -2.70
CA ILE A 72 -1.80 15.40 -2.08
C ILE A 72 -0.96 14.43 -1.26
N GLN A 73 -1.05 14.46 0.07
CA GLN A 73 -0.35 13.53 0.94
C GLN A 73 -1.07 12.17 0.95
N SER A 74 -0.45 11.14 0.39
CA SER A 74 -1.02 9.78 0.34
C SER A 74 -0.72 9.03 1.63
N VAL A 75 -1.72 8.31 2.15
CA VAL A 75 -1.54 7.35 3.26
C VAL A 75 -2.05 6.00 2.76
N THR A 76 -1.13 5.08 2.52
CA THR A 76 -1.44 3.81 1.85
C THR A 76 -1.68 2.68 2.84
N LYS A 77 -2.55 1.73 2.48
CA LYS A 77 -2.78 0.48 3.22
C LYS A 77 -3.08 -0.66 2.25
N VAL A 78 -2.18 -1.64 2.16
CA VAL A 78 -2.31 -2.79 1.24
C VAL A 78 -2.36 -4.12 1.99
N GLN A 79 -3.18 -4.19 3.03
CA GLN A 79 -3.30 -5.35 3.93
C GLN A 79 -4.57 -6.20 3.68
N GLY A 80 -5.30 -5.95 2.59
CA GLY A 80 -6.60 -6.60 2.31
C GLY A 80 -7.74 -6.21 3.26
N LEU A 81 -7.47 -5.30 4.22
CA LEU A 81 -8.42 -4.83 5.21
C LEU A 81 -8.73 -3.35 5.00
N SER A 82 -9.98 -2.99 5.29
CA SER A 82 -10.41 -1.60 5.29
C SER A 82 -9.68 -0.78 6.35
N PHE A 83 -9.58 0.53 6.13
CA PHE A 83 -9.20 1.44 7.19
C PHE A 83 -10.23 1.41 8.32
N LEU A 84 -9.75 1.46 9.56
CA LEU A 84 -10.57 1.75 10.73
C LEU A 84 -10.72 3.27 10.87
N ALA A 85 -11.85 3.71 11.41
CA ALA A 85 -12.06 5.13 11.69
C ALA A 85 -10.99 5.70 12.64
N ASP A 86 -10.48 4.89 13.57
CA ASP A 86 -9.44 5.33 14.50
C ASP A 86 -8.06 5.44 13.85
N GLU A 87 -7.76 4.62 12.83
CA GLU A 87 -6.58 4.77 11.99
C GLU A 87 -6.62 6.12 11.25
N ILE A 88 -7.75 6.42 10.59
CA ILE A 88 -7.91 7.72 9.92
C ILE A 88 -7.90 8.87 10.93
N GLY A 89 -8.43 8.66 12.13
CA GLY A 89 -8.35 9.63 13.21
C GLY A 89 -6.90 9.96 13.61
N ARG A 90 -6.00 8.96 13.63
CA ARG A 90 -4.56 9.17 13.83
C ARG A 90 -3.94 9.95 12.67
N VAL A 91 -4.29 9.59 11.44
CA VAL A 91 -3.84 10.28 10.22
C VAL A 91 -4.22 11.77 10.25
N ILE A 92 -5.45 12.11 10.65
CA ILE A 92 -5.88 13.52 10.77
C ILE A 92 -5.02 14.27 11.79
N ARG A 93 -4.70 13.66 12.94
CA ARG A 93 -3.86 14.30 13.96
C ARG A 93 -2.42 14.48 13.49
N ALA A 94 -1.82 13.46 12.88
CA ALA A 94 -0.48 13.56 12.34
C ALA A 94 -0.40 14.58 11.20
N ALA A 95 -1.45 14.67 10.38
CA ALA A 95 -1.56 15.69 9.35
C ALA A 95 -1.45 17.09 9.94
N LEU A 96 -2.25 17.38 10.96
CA LEU A 96 -2.25 18.68 11.64
C LEU A 96 -0.95 18.96 12.42
N GLY A 97 -0.29 17.91 12.91
CA GLY A 97 0.99 18.00 13.62
C GLY A 97 2.21 18.05 12.69
N GLY A 98 2.05 17.92 11.37
CA GLY A 98 3.16 17.85 10.42
C GLY A 98 3.95 16.53 10.46
N THR A 99 3.43 15.50 11.14
CA THR A 99 4.11 14.23 11.39
C THR A 99 3.60 13.06 10.53
N LEU A 100 2.95 13.34 9.40
CA LEU A 100 2.46 12.30 8.48
C LEU A 100 3.55 11.34 8.00
N ALA A 101 4.77 11.84 7.79
CA ALA A 101 5.89 11.03 7.35
C ALA A 101 6.26 9.92 8.37
N GLU A 102 6.06 10.18 9.67
CA GLU A 102 6.33 9.23 10.74
C GLU A 102 5.38 8.02 10.64
N ILE A 103 4.11 8.22 10.28
CA ILE A 103 3.14 7.14 10.08
C ILE A 103 3.61 6.15 9.01
N GLU A 104 4.21 6.64 7.92
CA GLU A 104 4.72 5.77 6.85
C GLU A 104 6.04 5.09 7.22
N GLN A 105 6.90 5.78 7.99
CA GLN A 105 8.14 5.21 8.53
C GLN A 105 7.85 4.06 9.51
N ASP A 106 6.87 4.22 10.39
CA ASP A 106 6.45 3.20 11.36
C ASP A 106 5.98 1.92 10.68
N LYS A 107 5.14 2.05 9.64
CA LYS A 107 4.69 0.90 8.83
C LYS A 107 5.87 0.16 8.20
N THR A 108 6.83 0.93 7.67
CA THR A 108 8.04 0.39 7.04
C THR A 108 8.90 -0.34 8.06
N MET A 109 9.08 0.23 9.25
CA MET A 109 9.83 -0.40 10.34
C MET A 109 9.17 -1.71 10.78
N VAL A 110 7.86 -1.71 11.03
CA VAL A 110 7.10 -2.91 11.43
C VAL A 110 7.19 -4.01 10.36
N ALA A 111 7.04 -3.66 9.08
CA ALA A 111 7.19 -4.61 7.99
C ALA A 111 8.60 -5.23 7.94
N LYS A 112 9.66 -4.42 8.12
CA LYS A 112 11.05 -4.89 8.17
C LYS A 112 11.30 -5.82 9.36
N LEU A 113 10.79 -5.47 10.54
CA LEU A 113 10.91 -6.30 11.75
C LEU A 113 10.18 -7.64 11.60
N GLY A 114 9.02 -7.65 10.96
CA GLY A 114 8.27 -8.87 10.66
C GLY A 114 8.93 -9.76 9.60
N ALA A 115 9.74 -9.19 8.69
CA ALA A 115 10.47 -9.94 7.66
C ALA A 115 11.81 -10.53 8.16
N ALA A 116 12.38 -9.99 9.24
CA ALA A 116 13.67 -10.44 9.76
C ALA A 116 13.74 -11.94 10.14
N PRO A 117 12.69 -12.57 10.71
CA PRO A 117 12.66 -14.02 10.91
C PRO A 117 12.67 -14.81 9.59
N LEU A 118 11.92 -14.36 8.58
CA LEU A 118 11.85 -15.00 7.25
C LEU A 118 13.19 -14.94 6.52
N GLU A 119 13.92 -13.83 6.58
CA GLU A 119 15.24 -13.70 5.95
C GLU A 119 16.27 -14.64 6.60
N ARG A 120 16.20 -14.82 7.93
CA ARG A 120 17.05 -15.79 8.63
C ARG A 120 16.73 -17.22 8.22
N GLU A 121 15.45 -17.55 8.06
CA GLU A 121 15.00 -18.88 7.65
C GLU A 121 15.40 -19.19 6.21
N LEU A 122 15.20 -18.26 5.27
CA LEU A 122 15.64 -18.36 3.87
C LEU A 122 17.17 -18.41 3.74
N SER A 123 17.91 -17.69 4.58
CA SER A 123 19.38 -17.75 4.64
C SER A 123 19.88 -19.10 5.18
N ASN A 124 19.16 -19.71 6.12
CA ASN A 124 19.48 -21.03 6.64
C ASN A 124 19.14 -22.13 5.63
N ASP A 125 18.04 -21.99 4.90
CA ASP A 125 17.58 -22.96 3.91
C ASP A 125 18.49 -22.96 2.66
N ARG A 126 18.96 -21.79 2.22
CA ARG A 126 20.00 -21.68 1.19
C ARG A 126 21.33 -22.32 1.58
N ARG A 127 21.66 -22.38 2.88
CA ARG A 127 22.82 -23.09 3.41
C ARG A 127 22.62 -24.61 3.52
N ARG A 128 21.37 -25.08 3.47
CA ARG A 128 20.99 -26.50 3.51
C ARG A 128 20.74 -27.12 2.13
N ALA A 129 20.82 -26.33 1.05
CA ALA A 129 20.74 -26.87 -0.30
C ALA A 129 21.82 -27.97 -0.49
N PRO A 130 21.46 -29.19 -0.93
CA PRO A 130 22.40 -30.28 -1.00
C PRO A 130 23.45 -29.99 -2.07
N VAL A 131 24.72 -30.00 -1.66
CA VAL A 131 25.89 -30.03 -2.56
C VAL A 131 25.67 -31.14 -3.59
N GLY A 132 25.82 -30.79 -4.87
CA GLY A 132 25.36 -31.56 -6.02
C GLY A 132 25.61 -33.06 -5.91
N ARG A 133 24.52 -33.84 -6.02
CA ARG A 133 24.63 -35.26 -6.36
C ARG A 133 25.14 -35.34 -7.80
N ARG A 134 26.39 -35.78 -7.99
CA ARG A 134 26.88 -36.22 -9.30
C ARG A 134 25.88 -37.23 -9.88
N PRO A 135 25.48 -37.12 -11.16
CA PRO A 135 24.66 -38.15 -11.78
C PRO A 135 25.45 -39.47 -11.84
N PRO A 136 24.80 -40.63 -11.61
CA PRO A 136 25.49 -41.91 -11.66
C PRO A 136 25.93 -42.23 -13.11
N ALA A 137 27.11 -42.83 -13.23
CA ALA A 137 27.68 -43.27 -14.50
C ALA A 137 26.73 -44.26 -15.19
N ARG A 138 26.41 -44.01 -16.46
CA ARG A 138 25.62 -44.93 -17.29
C ARG A 138 26.47 -46.16 -17.61
N ASP A 139 26.08 -47.28 -17.02
CA ASP A 139 26.66 -48.59 -17.32
C ASP A 139 26.28 -49.00 -18.76
N GLN A 140 27.29 -49.15 -19.62
CA GLN A 140 27.12 -49.68 -20.96
C GLN A 140 27.03 -51.20 -20.87
N ALA A 141 25.81 -51.73 -20.90
CA ALA A 141 25.57 -53.15 -21.10
C ALA A 141 24.49 -53.39 -22.16
N MET A 142 24.96 -53.49 -23.41
CA MET A 142 24.67 -54.59 -24.32
C MET A 142 23.20 -55.05 -24.46
N ARG A 143 22.56 -54.62 -25.55
CA ARG A 143 21.60 -55.48 -26.29
C ARG A 143 21.99 -55.49 -27.76
N ARG A 144 22.57 -56.62 -28.18
CA ARG A 144 22.58 -57.09 -29.57
C ARG A 144 21.18 -57.63 -29.92
N SER A 145 20.92 -57.75 -31.22
CA SER A 145 19.78 -58.38 -31.94
C SER A 145 18.57 -57.46 -32.19
N GLY A 146 18.07 -57.28 -33.41
CA GLY A 146 18.37 -57.97 -34.67
C GLY A 146 18.00 -57.15 -35.91
N ALA A 147 18.61 -57.54 -37.02
CA ALA A 147 18.25 -57.18 -38.37
C ALA A 147 17.00 -57.96 -38.81
N HIS A 148 16.14 -57.37 -39.65
CA HIS A 148 15.83 -57.88 -40.99
C HIS A 148 14.83 -56.95 -41.71
N ASP A 149 15.21 -56.68 -42.97
CA ASP A 149 14.46 -56.26 -44.17
C ASP A 149 13.61 -54.99 -44.19
#